data_AF-A0AAV2HQR2-F1
#
_entry.id   AF-A0AAV2HQR2-F1
#
_cell.length_a   1.000
_cell.length_b   1.000
_cell.length_c   1.000
_cell.angle_alpha   90.00
_cell.angle_beta   90.00
_cell.angle_gamma   90.00
#
_symmetry.space_group_name_H-M   'P 1'
#
loop_
_entity.id
_entity.type
_entity.pdbx_description
1 polymer ?
#
loop_
_entity_poly.entity_id
_entity_poly.type
_entity_poly.pdbx_seq_one_letter_code
_entity_poly.pdbx_strand_id
1 'polypeptide(L)' 'MCTGGCKPGFYGKDCKTECPQNCPKKLCGQDTGTCAGGCTPGFHGKDCKSACPTNCHNKECAQDTGLCTAGCKP' A
#
# COMPACT_ATOMS: atom_id res chain seq x y z
N MET A 1 -18.42 17.21 17.34
CA MET A 1 -18.14 16.17 16.33
C MET A 1 -16.72 16.37 15.85
N CYS A 2 -15.80 15.42 16.07
CA CYS A 2 -14.49 15.49 15.42
C CYS A 2 -14.73 15.18 13.93
N THR A 3 -14.73 16.20 13.09
CA THR A 3 -14.93 16.12 11.64
C THR A 3 -13.64 15.83 10.87
N GLY A 4 -12.53 15.56 11.57
CA GLY A 4 -11.25 15.26 10.94
C GLY A 4 -10.80 13.86 11.35
N GLY A 5 -10.63 12.96 10.38
CA GLY A 5 -10.06 11.64 10.65
C GLY A 5 -8.60 11.73 11.07
N CYS A 6 -7.90 10.59 11.01
CA CYS A 6 -6.58 10.43 11.61
C CYS A 6 -5.50 11.38 11.07
N LYS A 7 -4.50 11.68 11.91
CA LYS A 7 -3.30 12.41 11.45
C LYS A 7 -2.71 11.69 10.23
N PRO A 8 -2.17 12.42 9.23
CA PRO A 8 -1.48 11.80 8.10
C PRO A 8 -0.45 10.78 8.57
N GLY A 9 -0.47 9.57 8.01
CA GLY A 9 0.36 8.48 8.47
C GLY A 9 -0.28 7.57 9.53
N PHE A 10 -1.52 7.81 9.94
CA PHE A 10 -2.26 6.95 10.87
C PHE A 10 -3.67 6.63 10.34
N TYR A 11 -4.21 5.48 10.76
CA TYR A 11 -5.55 5.01 10.44
C TYR A 11 -6.17 4.21 11.60
N GLY A 12 -7.43 3.84 11.43
CA GLY A 12 -8.24 3.08 12.38
C GLY A 12 -9.08 3.98 13.29
N LYS A 13 -10.04 3.38 14.00
CA LYS A 13 -11.01 4.11 14.85
C LYS A 13 -10.35 4.98 15.91
N ASP A 14 -9.21 4.53 16.44
CA ASP A 14 -8.43 5.23 17.46
C ASP A 14 -7.22 6.00 16.91
N CYS A 15 -6.99 5.96 15.59
CA CYS A 15 -5.81 6.56 14.95
C CYS A 15 -4.46 6.12 15.55
N LYS A 16 -4.41 4.90 16.09
CA LYS A 16 -3.20 4.31 16.70
C LYS A 16 -2.39 3.45 15.73
N THR A 17 -2.95 3.13 14.57
CA THR A 17 -2.28 2.26 13.60
C THR A 17 -1.57 3.11 12.57
N GLU A 18 -0.26 2.94 12.43
CA GLU A 18 0.52 3.65 11.42
C GLU A 18 0.21 3.12 10.02
N CYS A 19 0.07 4.04 9.06
CA CYS A 19 0.00 3.70 7.65
C CYS A 19 1.24 2.89 7.25
N PRO A 20 1.08 1.89 6.38
CA PRO A 20 2.20 1.11 5.90
C PRO A 20 3.33 1.97 5.32
N GLN A 21 4.58 1.58 5.61
CA GLN A 21 5.75 2.33 5.16
C GLN A 21 5.90 2.34 3.63
N ASN A 22 5.35 1.33 2.96
CA ASN A 22 5.37 1.17 1.51
C ASN A 22 4.20 1.86 0.81
N CYS A 23 3.34 2.57 1.56
CA CYS A 23 2.42 3.51 0.93
C CYS A 23 3.20 4.76 0.45
N PRO A 24 2.91 5.29 -0.75
CA PRO A 24 3.46 6.56 -1.19
C PRO A 24 3.12 7.66 -0.18
N LYS A 25 4.13 8.45 0.20
CA LYS A 25 4.03 9.53 1.20
C LYS A 25 3.53 9.07 2.58
N LYS A 26 3.54 7.76 2.88
CA LYS A 26 2.91 7.15 4.07
C LYS A 26 1.43 7.54 4.23
N LEU A 27 0.72 7.73 3.12
CA LEU A 27 -0.71 8.07 3.14
C LEU A 27 -1.55 6.82 2.85
N CYS A 28 -2.55 6.60 3.69
CA CYS A 28 -3.49 5.49 3.57
C CYS A 28 -4.90 5.94 3.97
N GLY A 29 -5.91 5.18 3.54
CA GLY A 29 -7.30 5.43 3.92
C GLY A 29 -7.45 5.38 5.44
N GLN A 30 -8.05 6.40 6.03
CA GLN A 30 -8.13 6.55 7.48
C GLN A 30 -8.99 5.46 8.15
N ASP A 31 -9.94 4.87 7.42
CA ASP A 31 -10.79 3.79 7.91
C ASP A 31 -10.19 2.40 7.68
N THR A 32 -9.56 2.19 6.51
CA THR A 32 -9.18 0.86 6.01
C THR A 32 -7.67 0.59 6.03
N GLY A 33 -6.84 1.62 6.19
CA GLY A 33 -5.39 1.51 6.06
C GLY A 33 -4.91 1.24 4.63
N THR A 34 -5.79 1.33 3.63
CA THR A 34 -5.45 1.03 2.23
C THR A 34 -4.67 2.17 1.58
N CYS A 35 -3.55 1.89 0.93
CA CYS A 35 -2.78 2.92 0.21
C CYS A 35 -3.55 3.38 -1.04
N ALA A 36 -3.97 4.65 -1.07
CA ALA A 36 -4.84 5.19 -2.12
C ALA A 36 -4.12 5.50 -3.46
N GLY A 37 -2.80 5.35 -3.51
CA GLY A 37 -1.96 5.70 -4.67
C GLY A 37 -1.09 4.55 -5.17
N GLY A 38 -1.46 3.31 -4.91
CA GLY A 38 -0.59 2.17 -5.16
C GLY A 38 0.44 1.94 -4.06
N CYS A 39 1.33 1.00 -4.32
CA CYS A 39 2.48 0.69 -3.48
C CYS A 39 3.76 1.23 -4.08
N THR A 40 4.78 1.41 -3.25
CA THR A 40 6.14 1.57 -3.75
C THR A 40 6.55 0.38 -4.63
N PRO A 41 7.37 0.60 -5.68
CA PRO A 41 7.80 -0.47 -6.57
C PRO A 41 8.39 -1.65 -5.79
N GLY A 42 7.95 -2.87 -6.14
CA GLY A 42 8.34 -4.09 -5.44
C GLY A 42 7.42 -4.49 -4.29
N PHE A 43 6.32 -3.78 -4.04
CA PHE A 43 5.32 -4.14 -3.03
C PHE A 43 3.91 -4.17 -3.60
N HIS A 44 3.04 -4.95 -2.95
CA HIS A 44 1.62 -5.06 -3.26
C HIS A 44 0.81 -5.38 -2.00
N GLY A 45 -0.51 -5.48 -2.20
CA GLY A 45 -1.53 -5.60 -1.17
C GLY A 45 -2.17 -4.25 -0.89
N LYS A 46 -3.35 -4.27 -0.27
CA LYS A 46 -4.07 -3.06 0.15
C LYS A 46 -3.20 -2.18 1.05
N ASP A 47 -2.41 -2.84 1.89
CA ASP A 47 -1.47 -2.26 2.84
C ASP A 47 -0.01 -2.28 2.36
N CYS A 48 0.29 -2.69 1.12
CA CYS A 48 1.65 -2.68 0.58
C CYS A 48 2.72 -3.40 1.43
N LYS A 49 2.33 -4.34 2.31
CA LYS A 49 3.29 -5.11 3.12
C LYS A 49 3.83 -6.34 2.40
N SER A 50 3.15 -6.79 1.35
CA SER A 50 3.57 -7.97 0.59
C SER A 50 4.56 -7.55 -0.49
N ALA A 51 5.63 -8.31 -0.68
CA ALA A 51 6.59 -8.04 -1.75
C ALA A 51 6.07 -8.59 -3.08
N CYS A 52 6.32 -7.88 -4.18
CA CYS A 52 6.06 -8.40 -5.52
C CYS A 52 6.92 -9.65 -5.79
N PRO A 53 6.43 -10.59 -6.61
CA PRO A 53 7.22 -11.74 -7.04
C PRO A 53 8.55 -11.30 -7.67
N THR A 54 9.65 -11.95 -7.29
CA THR A 54 11.01 -11.61 -7.77
C THR A 54 11.19 -11.85 -9.27
N ASN A 55 10.36 -12.72 -9.83
CA ASN A 55 10.25 -13.00 -11.25
C ASN A 55 9.44 -11.95 -12.01
N CYS A 56 8.92 -10.89 -11.39
CA CYS A 56 8.31 -9.80 -12.16
C CYS A 56 9.37 -8.92 -12.83
N HIS A 57 9.12 -8.54 -14.08
CA HIS A 57 9.89 -7.51 -14.75
C HIS A 57 9.79 -6.18 -13.98
N ASN A 58 10.90 -5.45 -13.83
CA ASN A 58 11.00 -4.21 -13.04
C ASN A 58 10.55 -4.29 -11.57
N LYS A 59 10.27 -5.49 -11.03
CA LYS A 59 9.60 -5.68 -9.72
C LYS A 59 8.23 -4.98 -9.65
N GLU A 60 7.57 -4.79 -10.78
CA GLU A 60 6.25 -4.17 -10.85
C GLU A 60 5.17 -5.25 -10.84
N CYS A 61 4.24 -5.14 -9.91
CA CYS A 61 3.09 -6.03 -9.82
C CYS A 61 1.84 -5.26 -9.37
N ALA A 62 0.68 -5.81 -9.70
CA ALA A 62 -0.61 -5.19 -9.41
C ALA A 62 -0.86 -5.17 -7.90
N GLN A 63 -1.33 -4.03 -7.38
CA GLN A 63 -1.56 -3.84 -5.94
C GLN A 63 -2.48 -4.92 -5.37
N ASP A 64 -3.63 -5.18 -5.98
CA ASP A 64 -4.62 -6.10 -5.42
C ASP A 64 -4.26 -7.58 -5.59
N THR A 65 -3.63 -7.95 -6.71
CA THR A 65 -3.44 -9.36 -7.08
C THR A 65 -1.99 -9.85 -6.96
N GLY A 66 -1.00 -8.95 -6.91
CA GLY A 66 0.41 -9.30 -6.93
C GLY A 66 0.90 -9.84 -8.28
N LEU A 67 0.07 -9.83 -9.31
CA LEU A 67 0.43 -10.28 -10.66
C LEU A 67 1.35 -9.28 -11.34
N CYS A 68 2.39 -9.78 -12.03
CA CYS A 68 3.34 -8.93 -12.72
C CYS A 68 2.65 -8.11 -13.82
N THR A 69 2.73 -6.78 -13.73
CA THR A 69 2.08 -5.87 -14.70
C THR A 69 2.90 -5.71 -15.97
N ALA A 70 4.23 -5.85 -15.87
CA ALA A 70 5.17 -5.81 -16.99
C ALA A 70 5.60 -7.22 -17.47
N GLY A 71 4.91 -8.27 -17.03
CA GLY A 71 5.24 -9.66 -17.34
C GLY A 71 6.33 -10.28 -16.44
N CYS A 72 6.62 -11.55 -16.67
CA CYS A 72 7.62 -12.32 -15.93
C CYS A 72 8.99 -12.22 -16.60
N LYS A 73 10.06 -12.27 -15.79
CA LYS A 73 11.43 -12.47 -16.24
C LYS A 73 11.55 -13.85 -16.90
N PRO A 74 12.34 -13.96 -17.98
CA PRO A 74 12.65 -15.24 -18.62
C PRO A 74 13.45 -16.16 -17.70
#